data_AF-A0A924B5I0-F1
#
_entry.id   AF-A0A924B5I0-F1
#
_cell.length_a   1.000
_cell.length_b   1.000
_cell.length_c   1.000
_cell.angle_alpha   90.00
_cell.angle_beta   90.00
_cell.angle_gamma   90.00
#
_symmetry.space_group_name_H-M   'P 1'
#
loop_
_entity.id
_entity.type
_entity.pdbx_description
1 polymer ?
#
loop_
_entity_poly.entity_id
_entity_poly.type
_entity_poly.pdbx_seq_one_letter_code
_entity_poly.pdbx_strand_id
1 'polypeptide(L)'
;MNLFKLFFLIVISTALFSCQSSINKAVNETKYSVYEFFGVEKRDLFKKKIKNTKDDQGAAADSFQSALDKLKAIYKFDGGNLEKEYRSLDGSYNTAKEKVATVHASIVEVETVAKDLFTEWEGEIKQMKSDDLKTRSRKTLSETQAKYQEFHTSLKKSEAKMDPVLAKLKDHVLFLKHNLNAQAIAGLKTESGKIQGDIESLMKDMNNSISQADEFIKSM
;
A
#
# COMPACT_ATOMS: atom_id res chain seq x y z
N MET A 1 65.22 -63.14 -9.24
CA MET A 1 65.34 -62.54 -10.58
C MET A 1 64.17 -61.58 -10.77
N ASN A 2 64.48 -60.28 -10.76
CA ASN A 2 63.75 -59.14 -11.32
C ASN A 2 62.28 -58.93 -10.90
N LEU A 3 61.96 -57.83 -10.21
CA LEU A 3 61.75 -56.52 -10.85
C LEU A 3 61.07 -56.63 -12.21
N PHE A 4 59.78 -56.92 -12.19
CA PHE A 4 58.86 -56.41 -13.19
C PHE A 4 57.65 -55.89 -12.42
N LYS A 5 57.68 -54.60 -12.10
CA LYS A 5 56.76 -53.61 -12.66
C LYS A 5 55.33 -53.89 -12.19
N LEU A 6 54.83 -53.07 -11.27
CA LEU A 6 54.24 -51.79 -11.68
C LEU A 6 53.25 -52.04 -12.83
N PHE A 7 52.15 -52.72 -12.55
CA PHE A 7 50.88 -52.49 -13.24
C PHE A 7 49.79 -53.16 -12.41
N PHE A 8 48.65 -52.48 -12.31
CA PHE A 8 47.52 -52.71 -11.41
C PHE A 8 47.78 -52.29 -9.96
N LEU A 9 47.49 -51.07 -9.49
CA LEU A 9 46.34 -50.20 -9.77
C LEU A 9 45.03 -51.00 -9.80
N ILE A 10 44.24 -50.84 -8.74
CA ILE A 10 42.88 -51.33 -8.57
C ILE A 10 42.83 -52.74 -7.95
N VAL A 11 42.65 -52.77 -6.63
CA VAL A 11 41.52 -53.38 -5.90
C VAL A 11 41.99 -53.77 -4.48
N ILE A 12 41.59 -52.94 -3.51
CA ILE A 12 41.03 -53.32 -2.20
C ILE A 12 41.82 -54.36 -1.38
N SER A 13 42.43 -53.93 -0.27
CA SER A 13 42.04 -54.40 1.07
C SER A 13 42.91 -53.79 2.18
N THR A 14 42.23 -53.27 3.21
CA THR A 14 42.67 -53.13 4.61
C THR A 14 43.82 -52.19 4.95
N ALA A 15 43.47 -50.92 5.15
CA ALA A 15 43.89 -50.03 6.25
C ALA A 15 43.61 -48.59 5.76
N LEU A 16 42.46 -47.98 6.03
CA LEU A 16 42.13 -47.36 7.32
C LEU A 16 40.64 -47.01 7.30
N PHE A 17 39.80 -47.99 7.59
CA PHE A 17 38.39 -47.77 7.92
C PHE A 17 38.29 -47.30 9.39
N SER A 18 38.84 -46.12 9.68
CA SER A 18 38.72 -45.51 11.02
C SER A 18 38.88 -43.99 11.03
N CYS A 19 38.41 -43.32 9.96
CA CYS A 19 38.17 -41.89 10.00
C CYS A 19 36.83 -41.53 9.33
N GLN A 20 35.80 -42.37 9.52
CA GLN A 20 34.42 -42.07 9.14
C GLN A 20 33.59 -41.50 10.30
N SER A 21 34.22 -41.01 11.38
CA SER A 21 33.53 -40.43 12.55
C SER A 21 33.86 -38.97 12.84
N SER A 22 34.67 -38.30 12.00
CA SER A 22 35.05 -36.89 12.21
C SER A 22 34.41 -35.91 11.20
N ILE A 23 33.60 -36.40 10.26
CA ILE A 23 32.79 -35.56 9.35
C ILE A 23 31.38 -35.29 9.91
N ASN A 24 30.98 -35.97 11.00
CA ASN A 24 29.73 -35.64 11.72
C ASN A 24 29.87 -34.43 12.67
N LYS A 25 31.04 -33.77 12.70
CA LYS A 25 31.21 -32.42 13.27
C LYS A 25 30.88 -31.31 12.24
N ALA A 26 29.95 -31.59 11.32
CA ALA A 26 29.42 -30.63 10.35
C ALA A 26 27.89 -30.52 10.35
N VAL A 27 27.18 -31.00 11.39
CA VAL A 27 25.70 -30.86 11.46
C VAL A 27 25.24 -30.43 12.85
N ASN A 28 25.80 -29.34 13.40
CA ASN A 28 25.15 -28.65 14.53
C ASN A 28 25.43 -27.15 14.66
N GLU A 29 26.09 -26.50 13.68
CA GLU A 29 26.37 -25.05 13.75
C GLU A 29 25.96 -24.26 12.49
N THR A 30 24.84 -24.64 11.87
CA THR A 30 24.08 -23.72 11.00
C THR A 30 22.67 -23.55 11.55
N LYS A 31 22.60 -23.16 12.82
CA LYS A 31 21.42 -22.57 13.45
C LYS A 31 21.61 -21.05 13.62
N TYR A 32 22.06 -20.38 12.57
CA TYR A 32 22.07 -18.92 12.50
C TYR A 32 21.94 -18.52 11.02
N SER A 33 20.74 -18.04 10.64
CA SER A 33 20.49 -17.00 9.61
C SER A 33 19.06 -16.99 9.04
N VAL A 34 18.20 -17.98 9.35
CA VAL A 34 16.80 -18.01 8.84
C VAL A 34 15.79 -17.37 9.82
N TYR A 35 16.23 -16.76 10.93
CA TYR A 35 15.33 -16.02 11.84
C TYR A 35 15.62 -14.51 11.91
N GLU A 36 16.80 -14.06 11.47
CA GLU A 36 17.14 -12.62 11.52
C GLU A 36 16.41 -11.77 10.46
N PHE A 37 15.84 -12.40 9.43
CA PHE A 37 15.34 -11.66 8.27
C PHE A 37 13.81 -11.55 8.18
N PHE A 38 13.03 -12.46 8.76
CA PHE A 38 11.59 -12.56 8.45
C PHE A 38 10.71 -11.47 9.09
N GLY A 39 11.11 -10.87 10.23
CA GLY A 39 10.40 -9.76 10.88
C GLY A 39 10.81 -8.36 10.40
N VAL A 40 12.09 -8.16 10.10
CA VAL A 40 12.61 -6.88 9.55
C VAL A 40 12.06 -6.63 8.15
N GLU A 41 12.04 -7.65 7.30
CA GLU A 41 11.50 -7.54 5.95
C GLU A 41 10.01 -7.19 5.95
N LYS A 42 9.20 -7.79 6.83
CA LYS A 42 7.76 -7.48 6.92
C LYS A 42 7.50 -6.08 7.48
N ARG A 43 8.29 -5.63 8.44
CA ARG A 43 8.22 -4.25 8.93
C ARG A 43 8.54 -3.25 7.82
N ASP A 44 9.58 -3.50 7.04
CA ASP A 44 9.99 -2.61 5.95
C ASP A 44 9.00 -2.68 4.77
N LEU A 45 8.45 -3.86 4.49
CA LEU A 45 7.33 -4.04 3.56
C LEU A 45 6.10 -3.26 4.03
N PHE A 46 5.77 -3.29 5.32
CA PHE A 46 4.65 -2.56 5.87
C PHE A 46 4.81 -1.06 5.69
N LYS A 47 5.98 -0.49 6.03
CA LYS A 47 6.31 0.93 5.76
C LYS A 47 6.16 1.26 4.28
N LYS A 48 6.65 0.38 3.40
CA LYS A 48 6.54 0.55 1.94
C LYS A 48 5.08 0.55 1.47
N LYS A 49 4.23 -0.34 1.98
CA LYS A 49 2.81 -0.39 1.62
C LYS A 49 2.05 0.85 2.09
N ILE A 50 2.35 1.35 3.30
CA ILE A 50 1.77 2.62 3.78
C ILE A 50 2.23 3.79 2.90
N LYS A 51 3.52 3.85 2.55
CA LYS A 51 4.03 4.89 1.63
C LYS A 51 3.32 4.83 0.28
N ASN A 52 3.18 3.64 -0.31
CA ASN A 52 2.50 3.48 -1.60
C ASN A 52 1.03 3.91 -1.50
N THR A 53 0.32 3.52 -0.44
CA THR A 53 -1.08 3.90 -0.23
C THR A 53 -1.24 5.41 -0.07
N LYS A 54 -0.31 6.06 0.64
CA LYS A 54 -0.24 7.52 0.73
C LYS A 54 -0.04 8.17 -0.64
N ASP A 55 0.90 7.65 -1.44
CA ASP A 55 1.18 8.17 -2.78
C ASP A 55 -0.04 7.99 -3.70
N ASP A 56 -0.74 6.85 -3.62
CA ASP A 56 -1.98 6.59 -4.36
C ASP A 56 -3.13 7.53 -3.94
N GLN A 57 -3.28 7.80 -2.63
CA GLN A 57 -4.21 8.81 -2.14
C GLN A 57 -3.89 10.21 -2.68
N GLY A 58 -2.60 10.57 -2.73
CA GLY A 58 -2.17 11.85 -3.32
C GLY A 58 -2.55 11.95 -4.80
N ALA A 59 -2.27 10.90 -5.57
CA ALA A 59 -2.66 10.85 -6.98
C ALA A 59 -4.19 10.89 -7.18
N ALA A 60 -4.96 10.27 -6.28
CA ALA A 60 -6.42 10.36 -6.29
C ALA A 60 -6.89 11.80 -5.98
N ALA A 61 -6.30 12.46 -4.98
CA ALA A 61 -6.61 13.86 -4.64
C ALA A 61 -6.36 14.79 -5.84
N ASP A 62 -5.21 14.65 -6.51
CA ASP A 62 -4.88 15.42 -7.71
C ASP A 62 -5.89 15.19 -8.85
N SER A 63 -6.35 13.95 -9.03
CA SER A 63 -7.34 13.62 -10.05
C SER A 63 -8.72 14.23 -9.78
N PHE A 64 -9.15 14.25 -8.51
CA PHE A 64 -10.39 14.92 -8.10
C PHE A 64 -10.29 16.43 -8.23
N GLN A 65 -9.14 17.03 -7.88
CA GLN A 65 -8.88 18.44 -8.08
C GLN A 65 -8.94 18.82 -9.57
N SER A 66 -8.30 18.01 -10.44
CA SER A 66 -8.37 18.19 -11.89
C SER A 66 -9.82 18.14 -12.39
N ALA A 67 -10.59 17.15 -11.97
CA ALA A 67 -12.00 17.05 -12.34
C ALA A 67 -12.82 18.27 -11.87
N LEU A 68 -12.58 18.74 -10.65
CA LEU A 68 -13.22 19.94 -10.11
C LEU A 68 -12.88 21.19 -10.94
N ASP A 69 -11.62 21.35 -11.35
CA ASP A 69 -11.19 22.49 -12.15
C ASP A 69 -11.82 22.48 -13.55
N LYS A 70 -11.91 21.30 -14.19
CA LYS A 70 -12.62 21.15 -15.47
C LYS A 70 -14.11 21.43 -15.34
N LEU A 71 -14.70 20.95 -14.26
CA LEU A 71 -16.11 21.20 -13.97
C LEU A 71 -16.37 22.71 -13.77
N LYS A 72 -15.52 23.41 -13.00
CA LYS A 72 -15.57 24.86 -12.82
C LYS A 72 -15.42 25.62 -14.13
N ALA A 73 -14.56 25.15 -15.04
CA ALA A 73 -14.37 25.78 -16.36
C ALA A 73 -15.65 25.73 -17.20
N ILE A 74 -16.37 24.59 -17.18
CA ILE A 74 -17.67 24.46 -17.87
C ILE A 74 -18.71 25.44 -17.30
N TYR A 75 -18.73 25.65 -15.98
CA TYR A 75 -19.73 26.54 -15.35
C TYR A 75 -19.43 28.04 -15.47
N LYS A 76 -18.17 28.40 -15.72
CA LYS A 76 -17.75 29.79 -15.98
C LYS A 76 -17.79 30.15 -17.46
N PHE A 77 -18.35 29.28 -18.30
CA PHE A 77 -18.34 29.43 -19.74
C PHE A 77 -19.11 30.68 -20.19
N ASP A 78 -18.42 31.55 -20.92
CA ASP A 78 -18.94 32.81 -21.49
C ASP A 78 -18.50 32.93 -22.96
N GLY A 79 -18.86 31.92 -23.77
CA GLY A 79 -18.45 31.81 -25.17
C GLY A 79 -17.12 31.06 -25.37
N GLY A 80 -17.15 29.97 -26.13
CA GLY A 80 -16.05 29.02 -26.32
C GLY A 80 -16.51 27.68 -26.90
N ASN A 81 -15.71 26.61 -26.74
CA ASN A 81 -16.09 25.25 -27.18
C ASN A 81 -16.46 24.35 -25.99
N LEU A 82 -17.75 24.26 -25.67
CA LEU A 82 -18.26 23.41 -24.58
C LEU A 82 -17.94 21.93 -24.76
N GLU A 83 -17.87 21.45 -25.99
CA GLU A 83 -17.52 20.05 -26.27
C GLU A 83 -16.10 19.73 -25.83
N LYS A 84 -15.16 20.66 -26.06
CA LYS A 84 -13.78 20.51 -25.61
C LYS A 84 -13.68 20.42 -24.08
N GLU A 85 -14.36 21.33 -23.37
CA GLU A 85 -14.35 21.34 -21.90
C GLU A 85 -15.01 20.08 -21.33
N TYR A 86 -16.13 19.65 -21.92
CA TYR A 86 -16.77 18.38 -21.60
C TYR A 86 -15.82 17.19 -21.77
N ARG A 87 -15.13 17.08 -22.92
CA ARG A 87 -14.18 15.99 -23.17
C ARG A 87 -13.04 15.99 -22.15
N SER A 88 -12.59 17.16 -21.72
CA SER A 88 -11.59 17.28 -20.65
C SER A 88 -12.14 16.82 -19.30
N LEU A 89 -13.38 17.17 -18.95
CA LEU A 89 -14.02 16.72 -17.72
C LEU A 89 -14.22 15.19 -17.71
N ASP A 90 -14.71 14.62 -18.82
CA ASP A 90 -14.89 13.17 -18.97
C ASP A 90 -13.56 12.42 -18.80
N GLY A 91 -12.47 12.95 -19.38
CA GLY A 91 -11.12 12.42 -19.19
C GLY A 91 -10.66 12.47 -17.71
N SER A 92 -10.85 13.60 -17.03
CA SER A 92 -10.51 13.74 -15.61
C SER A 92 -11.36 12.83 -14.72
N TYR A 93 -12.65 12.64 -15.04
CA TYR A 93 -13.52 11.69 -14.34
C TYR A 93 -13.03 10.25 -14.49
N ASN A 94 -12.67 9.81 -15.71
CA ASN A 94 -12.15 8.47 -15.93
C ASN A 94 -10.82 8.24 -15.19
N THR A 95 -9.95 9.26 -15.18
CA THR A 95 -8.71 9.22 -14.38
C THR A 95 -9.01 9.07 -12.89
N ALA A 96 -9.95 9.86 -12.36
CA ALA A 96 -10.33 9.79 -10.95
C ALA A 96 -10.89 8.41 -10.59
N LYS A 97 -11.74 7.83 -11.45
CA LYS A 97 -12.26 6.47 -11.28
C LYS A 97 -11.13 5.42 -11.17
N GLU A 98 -10.12 5.49 -12.03
CA GLU A 98 -8.97 4.57 -11.99
C GLU A 98 -8.14 4.74 -10.71
N LYS A 99 -7.94 5.99 -10.26
CA LYS A 99 -7.22 6.28 -9.02
C LYS A 99 -7.96 5.81 -7.78
N VAL A 100 -9.28 5.95 -7.74
CA VAL A 100 -10.11 5.37 -6.67
C VAL A 100 -9.94 3.86 -6.59
N ALA A 101 -9.97 3.14 -7.73
CA ALA A 101 -9.74 1.70 -7.75
C ALA A 101 -8.34 1.31 -7.26
N THR A 102 -7.33 2.12 -7.58
CA THR A 102 -5.95 1.91 -7.10
C THR A 102 -5.85 2.10 -5.58
N VAL A 103 -6.51 3.13 -5.03
CA VAL A 103 -6.55 3.36 -3.58
C VAL A 103 -7.23 2.19 -2.85
N HIS A 104 -8.35 1.67 -3.36
CA HIS A 104 -8.98 0.49 -2.76
C HIS A 104 -8.03 -0.71 -2.73
N ALA A 105 -7.29 -0.95 -3.81
CA ALA A 105 -6.34 -2.05 -3.88
C ALA A 105 -5.19 -1.86 -2.86
N SER A 106 -4.62 -0.67 -2.76
CA SER A 106 -3.51 -0.42 -1.83
C SER A 106 -3.92 -0.47 -0.36
N ILE A 107 -5.16 -0.09 -0.04
CA ILE A 107 -5.74 -0.26 1.31
C ILE A 107 -5.79 -1.74 1.69
N VAL A 108 -6.28 -2.62 0.80
CA VAL A 108 -6.32 -4.06 1.05
C VAL A 108 -4.92 -4.63 1.27
N GLU A 109 -3.93 -4.17 0.50
CA GLU A 109 -2.53 -4.60 0.69
C GLU A 109 -1.97 -4.17 2.05
N VAL A 110 -2.21 -2.93 2.47
CA VAL A 110 -1.79 -2.42 3.78
C VAL A 110 -2.44 -3.21 4.92
N GLU A 111 -3.75 -3.45 4.85
CA GLU A 111 -4.49 -4.22 5.85
C GLU A 111 -3.96 -5.65 5.96
N THR A 112 -3.64 -6.28 4.82
CA THR A 112 -3.07 -7.64 4.77
C THR A 112 -1.69 -7.68 5.44
N VAL A 113 -0.78 -6.80 5.03
CA VAL A 113 0.58 -6.77 5.58
C VAL A 113 0.60 -6.39 7.06
N ALA A 114 -0.26 -5.46 7.49
CA ALA A 114 -0.41 -5.09 8.90
C ALA A 114 -0.83 -6.31 9.74
N LYS A 115 -1.86 -7.03 9.29
CA LYS A 115 -2.37 -8.23 9.97
C LYS A 115 -1.29 -9.30 10.12
N ASP A 116 -0.56 -9.58 9.04
CA ASP A 116 0.50 -10.58 9.04
C ASP A 116 1.64 -10.20 9.98
N LEU A 117 2.10 -8.94 9.93
CA LEU A 117 3.14 -8.41 10.80
C LEU A 117 2.75 -8.52 12.28
N PHE A 118 1.55 -8.07 12.65
CA PHE A 118 1.13 -8.08 14.05
C PHE A 118 0.89 -9.50 14.58
N THR A 119 0.37 -10.39 13.73
CA THR A 119 0.15 -11.80 14.11
C THR A 119 1.47 -12.51 14.38
N GLU A 120 2.46 -12.32 13.51
CA GLU A 120 3.79 -12.91 13.71
C GLU A 120 4.49 -12.32 14.92
N TRP A 121 4.49 -10.98 15.08
CA TRP A 121 5.13 -10.32 16.21
C TRP A 121 4.58 -10.84 17.55
N GLU A 122 3.25 -10.99 17.67
CA GLU A 122 2.62 -11.59 18.85
C GLU A 122 3.03 -13.07 19.05
N GLY A 123 3.19 -13.81 17.95
CA GLY A 123 3.71 -15.18 17.98
C GLY A 123 5.15 -15.28 18.49
N GLU A 124 6.02 -14.37 18.06
CA GLU A 124 7.44 -14.31 18.48
C GLU A 124 7.58 -13.90 19.95
N ILE A 125 6.75 -12.95 20.42
CA ILE A 125 6.67 -12.56 21.84
C ILE A 125 6.44 -13.79 22.73
N LYS A 126 5.60 -14.74 22.31
CA LYS A 126 5.31 -15.96 23.09
C LYS A 126 6.50 -16.92 23.17
N GLN A 127 7.42 -16.86 22.20
CA GLN A 127 8.61 -17.72 22.16
C GLN A 127 9.76 -17.17 23.02
N MET A 128 9.76 -15.86 23.27
CA MET A 128 10.76 -15.22 24.12
C MET A 128 10.81 -15.86 25.52
N LYS A 129 12.00 -15.93 26.12
CA LYS A 129 12.19 -16.47 27.48
C LYS A 129 12.34 -15.39 28.54
N SER A 130 12.97 -14.27 28.22
CA SER A 130 13.10 -13.13 29.13
C SER A 130 11.77 -12.38 29.28
N ASP A 131 11.28 -12.26 30.52
CA ASP A 131 10.03 -11.54 30.81
C ASP A 131 10.14 -10.03 30.60
N ASP A 132 11.33 -9.47 30.82
CA ASP A 132 11.62 -8.08 30.51
C ASP A 132 11.55 -7.82 28.99
N LEU A 133 12.16 -8.68 28.17
CA LEU A 133 12.08 -8.56 26.70
C LEU A 133 10.65 -8.73 26.18
N LYS A 134 9.88 -9.69 26.73
CA LYS A 134 8.45 -9.84 26.40
C LYS A 134 7.67 -8.58 26.70
N THR A 135 7.86 -8.00 27.88
CA THR A 135 7.13 -6.81 28.34
C THR A 135 7.42 -5.62 27.43
N ARG A 136 8.70 -5.39 27.11
CA ARG A 136 9.12 -4.33 26.19
C ARG A 136 8.55 -4.54 24.78
N SER A 137 8.65 -5.76 24.24
CA SER A 137 8.15 -6.08 22.90
C SER A 137 6.62 -5.91 22.80
N ARG A 138 5.85 -6.37 23.80
CA ARG A 138 4.40 -6.15 23.87
C ARG A 138 4.02 -4.67 23.90
N LYS A 139 4.79 -3.86 24.65
CA LYS A 139 4.57 -2.42 24.69
C LYS A 139 4.77 -1.80 23.30
N THR A 140 5.87 -2.12 22.62
CA THR A 140 6.13 -1.60 21.26
C THR A 140 5.08 -2.09 20.25
N LEU A 141 4.64 -3.35 20.32
CA LEU A 141 3.57 -3.88 19.47
C LEU A 141 2.27 -3.09 19.69
N SER A 142 1.85 -2.91 20.95
CA SER A 142 0.64 -2.16 21.30
C SER A 142 0.70 -0.71 20.85
N GLU A 143 1.84 -0.03 21.01
CA GLU A 143 2.03 1.35 20.54
C GLU A 143 1.97 1.45 19.02
N THR A 144 2.55 0.47 18.31
CA THR A 144 2.52 0.41 16.84
C THR A 144 1.10 0.17 16.34
N GLN A 145 0.36 -0.75 16.96
CA GLN A 145 -1.04 -1.03 16.62
C GLN A 145 -1.94 0.18 16.85
N ALA A 146 -1.76 0.91 17.95
CA ALA A 146 -2.53 2.12 18.25
C ALA A 146 -2.33 3.19 17.16
N LYS A 147 -1.07 3.50 16.82
CA LYS A 147 -0.75 4.47 15.77
C LYS A 147 -1.24 4.02 14.39
N TYR A 148 -1.14 2.73 14.08
CA TYR A 148 -1.68 2.18 12.84
C TYR A 148 -3.21 2.37 12.79
N GLN A 149 -3.92 2.14 13.89
CA GLN A 149 -5.37 2.32 13.95
C GLN A 149 -5.80 3.78 13.78
N GLU A 150 -5.04 4.73 14.31
CA GLU A 150 -5.29 6.17 14.06
C GLU A 150 -5.23 6.49 12.57
N PHE A 151 -4.11 6.13 11.91
CA PHE A 151 -3.93 6.26 10.46
C PHE A 151 -5.03 5.53 9.67
N HIS A 152 -5.27 4.25 9.99
CA HIS A 152 -6.23 3.39 9.29
C HIS A 152 -7.65 3.96 9.35
N THR A 153 -8.06 4.51 10.51
CA THR A 153 -9.36 5.16 10.66
C THR A 153 -9.52 6.34 9.70
N SER A 154 -8.51 7.20 9.58
CA SER A 154 -8.53 8.34 8.64
C SER A 154 -8.50 7.87 7.18
N LEU A 155 -7.71 6.84 6.87
CA LEU A 155 -7.63 6.20 5.56
C LEU A 155 -8.99 5.64 5.11
N LYS A 156 -9.69 4.88 5.97
CA LYS A 156 -11.02 4.35 5.65
C LYS A 156 -12.08 5.44 5.53
N LYS A 157 -11.94 6.53 6.30
CA LYS A 157 -12.86 7.69 6.21
C LYS A 157 -12.76 8.38 4.85
N SER A 158 -11.54 8.60 4.34
CA SER A 158 -11.35 9.21 3.02
C SER A 158 -11.79 8.25 1.90
N GLU A 159 -11.45 6.96 2.00
CA GLU A 159 -11.88 5.91 1.07
C GLU A 159 -13.42 5.86 0.94
N ALA A 160 -14.14 5.83 2.05
CA ALA A 160 -15.60 5.74 2.06
C ALA A 160 -16.30 6.93 1.36
N LYS A 161 -15.62 8.06 1.21
CA LYS A 161 -16.14 9.25 0.50
C LYS A 161 -15.85 9.21 -1.00
N MET A 162 -14.90 8.40 -1.48
CA MET A 162 -14.49 8.41 -2.88
C MET A 162 -15.63 8.00 -3.81
N ASP A 163 -16.29 6.87 -3.53
CA ASP A 163 -17.37 6.35 -4.38
C ASP A 163 -18.59 7.29 -4.46
N PRO A 164 -19.12 7.85 -3.35
CA PRO A 164 -20.19 8.83 -3.41
C PRO A 164 -19.85 10.08 -4.23
N VAL A 165 -18.62 10.59 -4.10
CA VAL A 165 -18.17 11.78 -4.86
C VAL A 165 -18.01 11.43 -6.34
N LEU A 166 -17.44 10.28 -6.65
CA LEU A 166 -17.28 9.79 -8.01
C LEU A 166 -18.63 9.57 -8.70
N ALA A 167 -19.62 9.03 -7.98
CA ALA A 167 -20.97 8.84 -8.49
C ALA A 167 -21.63 10.17 -8.87
N LYS A 168 -21.55 11.18 -8.00
CA LYS A 168 -22.05 12.53 -8.31
C LYS A 168 -21.31 13.13 -9.51
N LEU A 169 -19.98 13.02 -9.56
CA LEU A 169 -19.20 13.50 -10.70
C LEU A 169 -19.62 12.82 -12.02
N LYS A 170 -19.92 11.52 -11.98
CA LYS A 170 -20.46 10.77 -13.11
C LYS A 170 -21.81 11.33 -13.57
N ASP A 171 -22.70 11.68 -12.66
CA ASP A 171 -24.00 12.28 -13.00
C ASP A 171 -23.81 13.60 -13.75
N HIS A 172 -22.86 14.43 -13.31
CA HIS A 172 -22.48 15.65 -14.02
C HIS A 172 -21.96 15.37 -15.43
N VAL A 173 -21.05 14.40 -15.60
CA VAL A 173 -20.54 13.99 -16.92
C VAL A 173 -21.68 13.53 -17.83
N LEU A 174 -22.55 12.64 -17.34
CA LEU A 174 -23.65 12.08 -18.12
C LEU A 174 -24.68 13.14 -18.51
N PHE A 175 -25.02 14.05 -17.60
CA PHE A 175 -25.92 15.14 -17.90
C PHE A 175 -25.33 16.07 -18.97
N LEU A 176 -24.07 16.49 -18.79
CA LEU A 176 -23.42 17.42 -19.72
C LEU A 176 -23.28 16.83 -21.12
N LYS A 177 -23.03 15.53 -21.24
CA LYS A 177 -22.89 14.83 -22.54
C LYS A 177 -24.00 15.11 -23.54
N HIS A 178 -25.23 15.28 -23.07
CA HIS A 178 -26.40 15.51 -23.92
C HIS A 178 -26.91 16.96 -23.90
N ASN A 179 -26.35 17.80 -23.02
CA ASN A 179 -26.91 19.10 -22.68
C ASN A 179 -25.85 20.21 -22.70
N LEU A 180 -24.95 20.20 -23.70
CA LEU A 180 -23.90 21.22 -23.88
C LEU A 180 -24.47 22.53 -24.44
N ASN A 181 -25.31 23.21 -23.66
CA ASN A 181 -25.86 24.52 -23.98
C ASN A 181 -25.89 25.42 -22.74
N ALA A 182 -25.92 26.74 -22.96
CA ALA A 182 -25.84 27.73 -21.90
C ALA A 182 -26.98 27.62 -20.86
N GLN A 183 -28.20 27.28 -21.30
CA GLN A 183 -29.36 27.16 -20.42
C GLN A 183 -29.22 25.96 -19.47
N ALA A 184 -28.79 24.81 -19.98
CA ALA A 184 -28.56 23.62 -19.18
C ALA A 184 -27.42 23.80 -18.16
N ILE A 185 -26.35 24.49 -18.55
CA ILE A 185 -25.24 24.84 -17.64
C ILE A 185 -25.71 25.76 -16.53
N ALA A 186 -26.52 26.79 -16.85
CA ALA A 186 -27.08 27.70 -15.86
C ALA A 186 -27.98 26.96 -14.84
N GLY A 187 -28.75 25.97 -15.30
CA GLY A 187 -29.62 25.14 -14.45
C GLY A 187 -28.88 24.27 -13.43
N LEU A 188 -27.59 24.02 -13.62
CA LEU A 188 -26.77 23.16 -12.74
C LEU A 188 -26.03 23.92 -11.63
N LYS A 189 -26.16 25.24 -11.53
CA LYS A 189 -25.33 26.06 -10.61
C LYS A 189 -25.41 25.58 -9.15
N THR A 190 -26.60 25.23 -8.67
CA THR A 190 -26.79 24.70 -7.32
C THR A 190 -26.12 23.35 -7.14
N GLU A 191 -26.27 22.44 -8.10
CA GLU A 191 -25.69 21.10 -8.03
C GLU A 191 -24.16 21.15 -8.14
N SER A 192 -23.63 22.04 -8.98
CA SER A 192 -22.20 22.34 -9.05
C SER A 192 -21.61 22.76 -7.70
N GLY A 193 -22.32 23.56 -6.93
CA GLY A 193 -21.85 23.99 -5.61
C GLY A 193 -21.75 22.83 -4.63
N LYS A 194 -22.69 21.87 -4.69
CA LYS A 194 -22.68 20.68 -3.83
C LYS A 194 -21.49 19.77 -4.16
N ILE A 195 -21.31 19.40 -5.43
CA ILE A 195 -20.18 18.52 -5.82
C ILE A 195 -18.83 19.18 -5.57
N GLN A 196 -18.71 20.51 -5.73
CA GLN A 196 -17.51 21.23 -5.33
C GLN A 196 -17.22 21.04 -3.83
N GLY A 197 -18.20 21.27 -2.97
CA GLY A 197 -18.03 21.09 -1.53
C GLY A 197 -17.72 19.65 -1.15
N ASP A 198 -18.33 18.68 -1.83
CA ASP A 198 -18.05 17.26 -1.63
C ASP A 198 -16.61 16.88 -2.00
N ILE A 199 -16.10 17.36 -3.15
CA ILE A 199 -14.70 17.15 -3.57
C ILE A 199 -13.73 17.84 -2.60
N GLU A 200 -14.00 19.07 -2.19
CA GLU A 200 -13.18 19.80 -1.21
C GLU A 200 -13.14 19.07 0.14
N SER A 201 -14.27 18.52 0.59
CA SER A 201 -14.35 17.68 1.79
C SER A 201 -13.55 16.39 1.67
N LEU A 202 -13.63 15.72 0.51
CA LEU A 202 -12.86 14.51 0.22
C LEU A 202 -11.36 14.77 0.24
N MET A 203 -10.90 15.81 -0.45
CA MET A 203 -9.48 16.18 -0.49
C MET A 203 -8.94 16.52 0.91
N LYS A 204 -9.75 17.17 1.75
CA LYS A 204 -9.36 17.44 3.15
C LYS A 204 -9.15 16.14 3.94
N ASP A 205 -10.04 15.16 3.80
CA ASP A 205 -9.89 13.88 4.49
C ASP A 205 -8.71 13.06 3.92
N MET A 206 -8.47 13.08 2.60
CA MET A 206 -7.28 12.47 2.00
C MET A 206 -5.99 13.10 2.55
N ASN A 207 -5.89 14.43 2.60
CA ASN A 207 -4.73 15.13 3.14
C ASN A 207 -4.49 14.80 4.63
N ASN A 208 -5.56 14.65 5.41
CA ASN A 208 -5.45 14.22 6.81
C ASN A 208 -4.90 12.78 6.92
N SER A 209 -5.42 11.85 6.11
CA SER A 209 -4.91 10.47 6.04
C SER A 209 -3.44 10.42 5.61
N ILE A 210 -3.06 11.20 4.61
CA ILE A 210 -1.67 11.34 4.13
C ILE A 210 -0.74 11.84 5.24
N SER A 211 -1.16 12.85 6.02
CA SER A 211 -0.39 13.37 7.16
C SER A 211 -0.19 12.31 8.24
N GLN A 212 -1.24 11.56 8.58
CA GLN A 212 -1.15 10.48 9.58
C GLN A 212 -0.28 9.32 9.08
N ALA A 213 -0.29 9.02 7.79
CA ALA A 213 0.64 8.04 7.20
C ALA A 213 2.11 8.49 7.37
N ASP A 214 2.40 9.78 7.17
CA ASP A 214 3.74 10.35 7.38
C ASP A 214 4.16 10.28 8.86
N GLU A 215 3.26 10.60 9.78
CA GLU A 215 3.51 10.49 11.21
C GLU A 215 3.77 9.04 11.63
N PHE A 216 2.97 8.10 11.11
CA PHE A 216 3.17 6.68 11.34
C PHE A 216 4.56 6.22 10.87
N ILE A 217 4.91 6.50 9.61
CA ILE A 217 6.19 6.10 8.99
C ILE A 217 7.38 6.68 9.76
N LYS A 218 7.31 7.95 10.20
CA LYS A 218 8.37 8.60 10.99
C LYS A 218 8.57 7.98 12.37
N SER A 219 7.52 7.39 12.92
CA SER A 219 7.51 6.90 14.30
C SER A 219 7.86 5.41 14.44
N MET A 220 7.94 4.68 13.32
CA MET A 220 8.44 3.30 13.23
C MET A 220 9.91 3.28 12.80
#